data_AF-A0A5N5G6D8-F1
#
_entry.id   AF-A0A5N5G6D8-F1
#
_cell.length_a   1.000
_cell.length_b   1.000
_cell.length_c   1.000
_cell.angle_alpha   90.00
_cell.angle_beta   90.00
_cell.angle_gamma   90.00
#
_symmetry.space_group_name_H-M   'P 1'
#
loop_
_entity.id
_entity.type
_entity.pdbx_description
1 polymer ?
#
loop_
_entity_poly.entity_id
_entity_poly.type
_entity_poly.pdbx_seq_one_letter_code
_entity_poly.pdbx_strand_id
1 'polypeptide(L)'
;MKKMKDEMRERLIQEAPEGTPSDFIHVPLDDEFGIMAENLGRKGKFVNGVGVFTHTDTSSCISSMASSSELTDMRSQIKLLSDGFLKLQQKNEQLRARLDFVMMMKICSQKSRHFFAASWEKTNNSIEPDGDISEGENTYPELEEHDLEKESCPYCVFCG
;
A
#
# COMPACT_ATOMS: atom_id res chain seq x y z
N MET A 1 19.46 -0.42 -27.90
CA MET A 1 19.54 0.31 -29.18
C MET A 1 20.22 -0.46 -30.32
N LYS A 2 21.21 -1.34 -30.07
CA LYS A 2 21.94 -2.07 -31.12
C LYS A 2 21.03 -2.87 -32.07
N LYS A 3 20.08 -3.64 -31.51
CA LYS A 3 19.13 -4.48 -32.26
C LYS A 3 18.28 -3.71 -33.30
N MET A 4 17.90 -2.47 -33.00
CA MET A 4 17.06 -1.65 -33.89
C MET A 4 17.85 -1.12 -35.10
N LYS A 5 19.15 -0.85 -34.91
CA LYS A 5 20.05 -0.43 -36.01
C LYS A 5 20.31 -1.58 -36.98
N ASP A 6 20.52 -2.77 -36.44
CA ASP A 6 20.77 -3.97 -37.23
C ASP A 6 19.52 -4.35 -38.07
N GLU A 7 18.32 -4.25 -37.47
CA GLU A 7 17.05 -4.53 -38.17
C GLU A 7 16.76 -3.51 -39.29
N MET A 8 17.01 -2.22 -39.07
CA MET A 8 16.81 -1.19 -40.09
C MET A 8 17.80 -1.34 -41.26
N ARG A 9 19.04 -1.73 -40.98
CA ARG A 9 20.05 -2.04 -42.00
C ARG A 9 19.59 -3.20 -42.89
N GLU A 10 19.05 -4.27 -42.29
CA GLU A 10 18.58 -5.44 -43.02
C GLU A 10 17.42 -5.09 -43.97
N ARG A 11 16.47 -4.25 -43.54
CA ARG A 11 15.36 -3.78 -44.38
C ARG A 11 15.85 -2.96 -45.58
N LEU A 12 16.83 -2.09 -45.39
CA LEU A 12 17.41 -1.29 -46.48
C LEU A 12 18.12 -2.14 -47.53
N ILE A 13 18.76 -3.24 -47.12
CA ILE A 13 19.38 -4.19 -48.05
C ILE A 13 18.30 -4.91 -48.88
N GLN A 14 17.17 -5.27 -48.25
CA GLN A 14 16.07 -5.97 -48.92
C GLN A 14 15.29 -5.08 -49.90
N GLU A 15 15.17 -3.79 -49.61
CA GLU A 15 14.42 -2.84 -50.44
C GLU A 15 15.27 -2.22 -51.56
N ALA A 16 16.59 -2.47 -51.57
CA ALA A 16 17.49 -2.00 -52.61
C ALA A 16 17.23 -2.69 -53.96
N PRO A 17 17.39 -1.97 -55.09
CA PRO A 17 17.23 -2.56 -56.43
C PRO A 17 18.19 -3.74 -56.64
N GLU A 18 17.66 -4.79 -57.27
CA GLU A 18 18.37 -6.04 -57.51
C GLU A 18 19.66 -5.79 -58.31
N GLY A 19 20.81 -6.15 -57.73
CA GLY A 19 22.14 -5.88 -58.30
C GLY A 19 22.99 -4.85 -57.55
N THR A 20 22.46 -4.24 -56.48
CA THR A 20 23.23 -3.34 -55.60
C THR A 20 24.16 -4.16 -54.69
N PRO A 21 25.50 -3.99 -54.74
CA PRO A 21 26.41 -4.71 -53.85
C PRO A 21 26.15 -4.34 -52.38
N SER A 22 26.05 -5.35 -51.50
CA SER A 22 25.77 -5.16 -50.07
C SER A 22 26.79 -4.25 -49.37
N ASP A 23 28.01 -4.21 -49.87
CA ASP A 23 29.13 -3.43 -49.32
C ASP A 23 29.01 -1.93 -49.64
N PHE A 24 28.15 -1.56 -50.60
CA PHE A 24 27.88 -0.16 -50.96
C PHE A 24 26.77 0.47 -50.10
N ILE A 25 25.95 -0.33 -49.42
CA ILE A 25 24.97 0.11 -48.42
C ILE A 25 25.66 0.28 -47.05
N HIS A 26 26.92 0.73 -47.07
CA HIS A 26 27.57 1.28 -45.88
C HIS A 26 27.27 2.78 -45.82
N VAL A 27 25.99 3.13 -45.73
CA VAL A 27 25.62 4.45 -45.21
C VAL A 27 25.95 4.39 -43.73
N PRO A 28 26.90 5.19 -43.22
CA PRO A 28 27.13 5.27 -41.80
C PRO A 28 25.90 5.98 -41.24
N LEU A 29 24.90 5.21 -40.78
CA LEU A 29 23.74 5.74 -40.09
C LEU A 29 24.19 6.70 -38.98
N ASP A 30 25.31 6.38 -38.33
CA ASP A 30 25.92 7.24 -37.31
C ASP A 30 26.41 8.60 -37.87
N ASP A 31 26.90 8.67 -39.10
CA ASP A 31 27.31 9.91 -39.75
C ASP A 31 26.11 10.70 -40.27
N GLU A 32 25.05 10.04 -40.77
CA GLU A 32 23.82 10.70 -41.24
C GLU A 32 23.01 11.30 -40.07
N PHE A 33 22.90 10.58 -38.95
CA PHE A 33 22.33 11.13 -37.71
C PHE A 33 23.20 12.25 -37.15
N GLY A 34 24.53 12.17 -37.27
CA GLY A 34 25.46 13.24 -36.92
C GLY A 34 25.22 14.51 -37.75
N ILE A 35 25.07 14.38 -39.06
CA ILE A 35 24.79 15.48 -39.99
C ILE A 35 23.41 16.09 -39.72
N MET A 36 22.40 15.28 -39.42
CA MET A 36 21.07 15.77 -39.01
C MET A 36 21.11 16.48 -37.65
N ALA A 37 21.84 15.94 -36.67
CA ALA A 37 21.99 16.58 -35.35
C ALA A 37 22.73 17.93 -35.45
N GLU A 38 23.75 18.02 -36.31
CA GLU A 38 24.52 19.25 -36.50
C GLU A 38 23.72 20.33 -37.26
N ASN A 39 22.92 19.93 -38.25
CA ASN A 39 22.11 20.84 -39.08
C ASN A 39 20.77 21.22 -38.45
N LEU A 40 20.11 20.32 -37.71
CA LEU A 40 18.83 20.55 -37.05
C LEU A 40 19.00 21.08 -35.61
N GLY A 41 20.11 20.75 -34.94
CA GLY A 41 20.37 21.18 -33.57
C GLY A 41 20.72 22.67 -33.43
N ARG A 42 21.10 23.36 -34.51
CA ARG A 42 21.47 24.79 -34.47
C ARG A 42 20.44 25.75 -35.07
N LYS A 43 19.55 25.28 -35.93
CA LYS A 43 18.44 26.05 -36.51
C LYS A 43 17.36 25.03 -36.83
N GLY A 44 16.23 25.06 -36.12
CA GLY A 44 15.06 24.27 -36.50
C GLY A 44 14.76 24.52 -37.99
N LYS A 45 15.00 23.51 -38.82
CA LYS A 45 14.89 23.59 -40.28
C LYS A 45 13.91 22.54 -40.75
N PHE A 46 13.19 22.88 -41.81
CA PHE A 46 12.34 21.96 -42.53
C PHE A 46 13.21 21.02 -43.37
N VAL A 47 12.96 19.71 -43.25
CA VAL A 47 13.56 18.70 -44.14
C VAL A 47 12.50 18.28 -45.13
N ASN A 48 12.78 18.51 -46.42
CA ASN A 48 11.82 18.22 -47.48
C ASN A 48 11.46 16.73 -47.49
N GLY A 49 10.17 16.41 -47.48
CA GLY A 49 9.65 15.03 -47.41
C GLY A 49 9.61 14.39 -46.02
N VAL A 50 10.25 14.98 -44.99
CA VAL A 50 10.29 14.44 -43.62
C VAL A 50 9.48 15.30 -42.64
N GLY A 51 9.41 16.62 -42.86
CA GLY A 51 8.62 17.54 -42.05
C GLY A 51 9.43 18.63 -41.34
N VAL A 52 8.75 19.41 -40.50
CA VAL A 52 9.36 20.50 -39.70
C VAL A 52 9.82 19.95 -38.36
N PHE A 53 11.09 20.13 -38.02
CA PHE A 53 11.61 19.87 -36.69
C PHE A 53 11.65 21.18 -35.89
N THR A 54 10.70 21.34 -34.97
CA THR A 54 10.63 22.51 -34.09
C THR A 54 11.80 22.50 -33.12
N HIS A 55 12.55 23.60 -33.08
CA HIS A 55 13.54 23.83 -32.03
C HIS A 55 12.79 24.07 -30.72
N THR A 56 12.99 23.22 -29.73
CA THR A 56 12.64 23.57 -28.34
C THR A 56 13.74 24.47 -27.81
N ASP A 57 13.58 25.78 -27.99
CA ASP A 57 14.38 26.76 -27.25
C ASP A 57 14.20 26.48 -25.76
N THR A 58 15.18 25.82 -25.15
CA THR A 58 15.24 25.69 -23.68
C THR A 58 15.50 27.05 -23.02
N SER A 59 15.72 28.12 -23.79
CA SER A 59 15.93 29.48 -23.32
C SER A 59 14.65 30.33 -23.31
N SER A 60 13.63 29.90 -22.57
CA SER A 60 12.68 30.86 -21.96
C SER A 60 11.90 30.28 -20.78
N CYS A 61 12.50 29.32 -20.05
CA CYS A 61 12.10 29.12 -18.68
C CYS A 61 13.05 29.96 -17.83
N ILE A 62 12.83 31.29 -17.82
CA ILE A 62 13.29 32.08 -16.68
C ILE A 62 12.58 31.46 -15.49
N SER A 63 13.30 30.63 -14.75
CA SER A 63 12.87 30.13 -13.45
C SER A 63 12.60 31.37 -12.61
N SER A 64 11.33 31.77 -12.52
CA SER A 64 10.87 32.71 -11.52
C SER A 64 11.14 32.04 -10.19
N MET A 65 12.30 32.33 -9.59
CA MET A 65 12.58 31.91 -8.23
C MET A 65 11.45 32.46 -7.38
N ALA A 66 10.68 31.56 -6.75
CA ALA A 66 9.56 31.94 -5.88
C ALA A 66 10.03 33.03 -4.90
N SER A 67 9.20 34.06 -4.75
CA SER A 67 9.50 35.16 -3.85
C SER A 67 9.72 34.63 -2.43
N SER A 68 10.63 35.23 -1.66
CA SER A 68 10.94 34.78 -0.29
C SER A 68 9.71 34.75 0.63
N SER A 69 8.71 35.58 0.33
CA SER A 69 7.41 35.59 1.02
C SER A 69 6.57 34.34 0.73
N GLU A 70 6.52 33.89 -0.52
CA GLU A 70 5.78 32.69 -0.95
C GLU A 70 6.39 31.43 -0.33
N LEU A 71 7.73 31.37 -0.26
CA LEU A 71 8.44 30.27 0.40
C LEU A 71 8.18 30.21 1.91
N THR A 72 8.06 31.37 2.57
CA THR A 72 7.71 31.43 4.00
C THR A 72 6.28 30.95 4.24
N ASP A 73 5.34 31.36 3.39
CA ASP A 73 3.95 30.92 3.46
C ASP A 73 3.83 29.41 3.27
N MET A 74 4.45 28.86 2.22
CA MET A 74 4.50 27.42 1.98
C MET A 74 5.08 26.64 3.17
N ARG A 75 6.16 27.14 3.80
CA ARG A 75 6.72 26.51 5.00
C ARG A 75 5.73 26.50 6.16
N SER A 76 4.96 27.57 6.36
CA SER A 76 3.96 27.63 7.42
C SER A 76 2.81 26.65 7.18
N GLN A 77 2.35 26.51 5.93
CA GLN A 77 1.33 25.55 5.55
C GLN A 77 1.81 24.10 5.74
N ILE A 78 3.05 23.79 5.33
CA ILE A 78 3.67 22.48 5.54
C ILE A 78 3.73 22.16 7.04
N LYS A 79 4.11 23.13 7.87
CA LYS A 79 4.16 22.95 9.33
C LYS A 79 2.77 22.66 9.92
N LEU A 80 1.76 23.44 9.53
CA LEU A 80 0.38 23.24 9.97
C LEU A 80 -0.14 21.85 9.59
N LEU A 81 0.11 21.41 8.35
CA LEU A 81 -0.25 20.07 7.88
C LEU A 81 0.48 18.99 8.67
N SER A 82 1.76 19.19 8.97
CA SER A 82 2.57 18.24 9.73
C SER A 82 2.04 18.06 11.15
N ASP A 83 1.72 19.17 11.83
CA ASP A 83 1.12 19.16 13.18
C ASP A 83 -0.27 18.50 13.16
N GLY A 84 -1.06 18.74 12.11
CA GLY A 84 -2.36 18.11 11.90
C GLY A 84 -2.26 16.60 11.72
N PHE A 85 -1.29 16.15 10.91
CA PHE A 85 -1.04 14.72 10.68
C PHE A 85 -0.63 14.00 11.98
N LEU A 86 0.25 14.60 12.78
CA LEU A 86 0.68 14.03 14.06
C LEU A 86 -0.50 13.86 15.03
N LYS A 87 -1.39 14.85 15.13
CA LYS A 87 -2.61 14.76 15.96
C LYS A 87 -3.56 13.67 15.47
N LEU A 88 -3.71 13.51 14.16
CA LEU A 88 -4.53 12.44 13.57
C LEU A 88 -3.94 11.07 13.86
N GLN A 89 -2.62 10.91 13.74
CA GLN A 89 -1.93 9.67 14.06
C GLN A 89 -2.16 9.26 15.52
N GLN A 90 -2.00 10.20 16.46
CA GLN A 90 -2.25 9.95 17.88
C GLN A 90 -3.71 9.55 18.16
N LYS A 91 -4.68 10.24 17.56
CA LYS A 91 -6.10 9.88 17.70
C LYS A 91 -6.40 8.50 17.14
N ASN A 92 -5.78 8.13 16.02
CA ASN A 92 -5.97 6.83 15.41
C ASN A 92 -5.45 5.70 16.31
N GLU A 93 -4.30 5.90 16.95
CA GLU A 93 -3.76 4.98 17.95
C GLU A 93 -4.68 4.84 19.17
N GLN A 94 -5.21 5.97 19.68
CA GLN A 94 -6.20 5.95 20.76
C GLN A 94 -7.48 5.19 20.36
N LEU A 95 -7.96 5.37 19.12
CA LEU A 95 -9.14 4.67 18.63
C LEU A 95 -8.89 3.17 18.49
N ARG A 96 -7.71 2.75 18.04
CA ARG A 96 -7.33 1.32 18.01
C ARG A 96 -7.36 0.71 19.40
N ALA A 97 -6.73 1.36 20.38
CA ALA A 97 -6.75 0.87 21.77
C ALA A 97 -8.17 0.76 22.34
N ARG A 98 -9.06 1.73 22.00
CA ARG A 98 -10.48 1.66 22.39
C ARG A 98 -11.22 0.52 21.71
N LEU A 99 -10.95 0.28 20.43
CA LEU A 99 -11.55 -0.81 19.68
C LEU A 99 -11.14 -2.17 20.27
N ASP A 100 -9.86 -2.34 20.58
CA ASP A 100 -9.32 -3.54 21.21
C ASP A 100 -9.99 -3.80 22.56
N PHE A 101 -10.14 -2.75 23.39
CA PHE A 101 -10.86 -2.85 24.66
C PHE A 101 -12.33 -3.29 24.49
N VAL A 102 -13.05 -2.70 23.54
CA VAL A 102 -14.45 -3.08 23.26
C VAL A 102 -14.54 -4.52 22.77
N MET A 103 -13.61 -4.97 21.92
CA MET A 103 -13.55 -6.35 21.46
C MET A 103 -13.31 -7.31 22.62
N MET A 104 -12.37 -7.00 23.52
CA MET A 104 -12.11 -7.80 24.73
C MET A 104 -13.34 -7.87 25.64
N MET A 105 -14.02 -6.75 25.89
CA MET A 105 -15.25 -6.74 26.67
C MET A 105 -16.35 -7.62 26.05
N LYS A 106 -16.50 -7.58 24.72
CA LYS A 106 -17.50 -8.39 24.02
C LYS A 106 -17.21 -9.88 24.15
N ILE A 107 -15.94 -10.26 23.99
CA ILE A 107 -15.49 -11.65 24.18
C ILE A 107 -15.78 -12.11 25.61
N CYS A 108 -15.43 -11.29 26.61
CA CYS A 108 -15.69 -11.62 28.02
C CYS A 108 -17.19 -11.77 28.30
N SER A 109 -18.02 -10.86 27.78
CA SER A 109 -19.48 -10.93 27.91
C SER A 109 -20.08 -12.17 27.24
N GLN A 110 -19.51 -12.62 26.13
CA GLN A 110 -19.94 -13.85 25.47
C GLN A 110 -19.55 -15.09 26.27
N LYS A 111 -18.30 -15.14 26.78
CA LYS A 111 -17.85 -16.21 27.66
C LYS A 111 -18.71 -16.33 28.93
N SER A 112 -19.02 -15.20 29.58
CA SER A 112 -19.86 -15.23 30.78
C SER A 112 -21.28 -15.73 30.49
N ARG A 113 -21.89 -15.33 29.37
CA ARG A 113 -23.20 -15.87 28.96
C ARG A 113 -23.17 -17.38 28.71
N HIS A 114 -22.12 -17.89 28.05
CA HIS A 114 -21.98 -19.33 27.84
C HIS A 114 -21.82 -20.08 29.16
N PHE A 115 -21.03 -19.55 30.10
CA PHE A 115 -20.88 -20.13 31.44
C PHE A 115 -22.22 -20.19 32.19
N PHE A 116 -22.98 -19.09 32.22
CA PHE A 116 -24.29 -19.07 32.87
C PHE A 116 -25.30 -20.01 32.20
N ALA A 117 -25.31 -20.09 30.86
CA ALA A 117 -26.18 -21.03 30.15
C ALA A 117 -25.86 -22.50 30.52
N ALA A 118 -24.58 -22.87 30.51
CA ALA A 118 -24.15 -24.22 30.87
C ALA A 118 -24.43 -24.56 32.34
N SER A 119 -24.25 -23.60 33.26
CA SER A 119 -24.58 -23.77 34.68
C SER A 119 -26.08 -23.93 34.89
N TRP A 120 -26.91 -23.15 34.18
CA TRP A 120 -28.36 -23.22 34.26
C TRP A 120 -28.92 -24.54 33.69
N GLU A 121 -28.36 -25.05 32.60
CA GLU A 121 -28.75 -26.36 32.05
C GLU A 121 -28.42 -27.50 33.02
N LYS A 122 -27.28 -27.43 33.72
CA LYS A 122 -26.90 -28.44 34.74
C LYS A 122 -27.87 -28.45 35.93
N THR A 123 -28.32 -27.30 36.42
CA THR A 123 -29.24 -27.25 37.58
C THR A 123 -30.66 -27.69 37.24
N ASN A 124 -31.17 -27.40 36.03
CA ASN A 124 -32.53 -27.78 35.66
C ASN A 124 -32.67 -29.25 35.27
N ASN A 125 -31.59 -29.89 34.81
CA ASN A 125 -31.60 -31.31 34.45
C ASN A 125 -31.30 -32.25 35.64
N SER A 126 -30.98 -31.71 36.82
CA SER A 126 -30.66 -32.48 38.03
C SER A 126 -31.81 -32.55 39.05
N ILE A 127 -32.94 -31.90 38.80
CA ILE A 127 -34.12 -31.96 39.68
C ILE A 127 -35.07 -33.03 39.15
N GLU A 128 -34.77 -34.30 39.45
CA GLU A 128 -35.84 -35.28 39.63
C GLU A 128 -36.48 -35.00 41.01
N PRO A 129 -37.80 -34.80 41.10
CA PRO A 129 -38.44 -34.50 42.37
C PRO A 129 -38.69 -35.81 43.12
N ASP A 130 -37.65 -36.42 43.67
CA ASP A 130 -37.84 -37.47 44.67
C ASP A 130 -37.96 -36.80 46.05
N GLY A 131 -39.18 -36.86 46.57
CA GLY A 131 -39.55 -36.26 47.82
C GLY A 131 -38.87 -36.97 48.99
N ASP A 132 -37.84 -36.36 49.54
CA ASP A 132 -37.60 -36.38 50.98
C ASP A 132 -36.67 -35.22 51.36
N ILE A 133 -37.16 -34.36 52.26
CA ILE A 133 -36.42 -33.20 52.76
C ILE A 133 -35.52 -33.70 53.88
N SER A 134 -34.30 -34.12 53.53
CA SER A 134 -33.22 -34.33 54.50
C SER A 134 -32.27 -33.13 54.45
N GLU A 135 -31.95 -32.61 55.62
CA GLU A 135 -31.14 -31.42 55.88
C GLU A 135 -29.79 -31.48 55.12
N GLY A 136 -29.56 -30.52 54.22
CA GLY A 136 -28.41 -30.49 53.34
C GLY A 136 -27.18 -29.88 54.02
N GLU A 137 -26.17 -30.72 54.26
CA GLU A 137 -24.78 -30.26 54.37
C GLU A 137 -24.34 -29.72 53.00
N ASN A 138 -23.94 -28.45 53.00
CA ASN A 138 -23.45 -27.71 51.86
C ASN A 138 -22.01 -28.13 51.52
N THR A 139 -21.86 -29.30 50.91
CA THR A 139 -20.61 -29.69 50.23
C THR A 139 -20.53 -28.96 48.89
N TYR A 140 -19.62 -27.99 48.80
CA TYR A 140 -19.22 -27.40 47.52
C TYR A 140 -18.59 -28.49 46.64
N PRO A 141 -18.99 -28.64 45.37
CA PRO A 141 -18.31 -29.57 44.47
C PRO A 141 -16.91 -29.05 44.19
N GLU A 142 -15.93 -29.90 44.49
CA GLU A 142 -14.52 -29.71 44.14
C GLU A 142 -14.43 -29.62 42.59
N LEU A 143 -13.95 -28.47 42.09
CA LEU A 143 -13.91 -28.20 40.66
C LEU A 143 -12.77 -28.99 40.02
N GLU A 144 -13.13 -30.00 39.23
CA GLU A 144 -12.19 -30.68 38.33
C GLU A 144 -11.81 -29.71 37.20
N GLU A 145 -10.53 -29.28 37.18
CA GLU A 145 -9.95 -28.43 36.15
C GLU A 145 -9.99 -29.16 34.80
N HIS A 146 -11.06 -28.94 34.03
CA HIS A 146 -11.08 -29.35 32.63
C HIS A 146 -10.25 -28.39 31.79
N ASP A 147 -9.28 -28.96 31.07
CA ASP A 147 -8.36 -28.36 30.11
C ASP A 147 -9.06 -27.38 29.14
N LEU A 148 -9.17 -26.12 29.54
CA LEU A 148 -9.43 -25.01 28.63
C LEU A 148 -8.09 -24.39 28.28
N GLU A 149 -7.68 -24.58 27.03
CA GLU A 149 -6.48 -23.99 26.45
C GLU A 149 -6.35 -22.51 26.88
N LYS A 150 -5.23 -22.24 27.57
CA LYS A 150 -4.88 -20.98 28.22
C LYS A 150 -4.70 -19.85 27.19
N GLU A 151 -5.79 -19.24 26.74
CA GLU A 151 -5.78 -17.80 26.49
C GLU A 151 -6.28 -17.11 27.76
N SER A 152 -5.38 -16.97 28.73
CA SER A 152 -5.65 -16.25 29.96
C SER A 152 -5.99 -14.81 29.60
N CYS A 153 -7.21 -14.37 29.89
CA CYS A 153 -7.51 -12.95 29.96
C CYS A 153 -6.86 -12.44 31.26
N PRO A 154 -5.77 -11.64 31.21
CA PRO A 154 -4.97 -11.31 32.40
C PRO A 154 -5.72 -10.41 33.42
N TYR A 155 -6.98 -10.07 33.17
CA TYR A 155 -7.79 -9.17 34.00
C TYR A 155 -9.13 -9.77 34.45
N CYS A 156 -9.44 -11.03 34.13
CA CYS A 156 -10.65 -11.67 34.63
C CYS A 156 -10.40 -12.29 36.01
N VAL A 157 -10.73 -11.55 37.06
CA VAL A 157 -10.75 -12.00 38.47
C VAL A 157 -11.76 -13.15 38.70
N PHE A 158 -12.64 -13.41 37.73
CA PHE A 158 -13.67 -14.45 37.77
C PHE A 158 -13.30 -15.74 36.99
N CYS A 159 -12.04 -15.88 36.55
CA CYS A 159 -11.56 -17.08 35.85
C CYS A 159 -10.65 -17.98 36.71
N GLY A 160 -10.69 -17.85 38.03
CA GLY A 160 -10.08 -18.78 38.98
C GLY A 160 -11.14 -19.59 39.70
#